data_AF-A0AAD9TP56-F1
#
_entry.id   AF-A0AAD9TP56-F1
#
_cell.length_a   1.000
_cell.length_b   1.000
_cell.length_c   1.000
_cell.angle_alpha   90.00
_cell.angle_beta   90.00
_cell.angle_gamma   90.00
#
_symmetry.space_group_name_H-M   'P 1'
#
loop_
_entity.id
_entity.type
_entity.pdbx_description
1 polymer ?
#
loop_
_entity_poly.entity_id
_entity_poly.type
_entity_poly.pdbx_seq_one_letter_code
_entity_poly.pdbx_strand_id
1 'polypeptide(L)'
;MENDPKSEESLHELEAKLKVLASCTYEENTQWGKETGLKYGCPVEDVITGLSIQCKGWRSVYFNPERKAFVGVAPITLPQTLVQHKRWSEGNFLILLSKYRPAWVVKKLAMDASDIRYLDRMAMQILLCVVMVLINWPLYQALFFRQDKGKMPSSLTCESIGFALLACTCFVYLQ
;
A
#
# COMPACT_ATOMS: atom_id res chain seq x y z
N MET A 1 -9.16 32.94 37.98
CA MET A 1 -9.05 32.52 36.57
C MET A 1 -10.43 32.69 35.98
N GLU A 2 -10.68 33.85 35.41
CA GLU A 2 -11.97 34.20 34.80
C GLU A 2 -11.94 33.68 33.36
N ASN A 3 -12.88 32.81 33.00
CA ASN A 3 -12.99 32.31 31.63
C ASN A 3 -13.37 33.50 30.75
N ASP A 4 -12.46 33.90 29.86
CA ASP A 4 -12.71 34.95 28.88
C ASP A 4 -13.82 34.47 27.93
N PRO A 5 -15.01 35.10 27.90
CA PRO A 5 -16.13 34.67 27.07
C PRO A 5 -15.79 34.67 25.57
N LYS A 6 -14.81 35.46 25.11
CA LYS A 6 -14.30 35.37 23.73
C LYS A 6 -13.58 34.06 23.43
N SER A 7 -12.93 33.47 24.43
CA SER A 7 -12.22 32.20 24.28
C SER A 7 -13.20 31.03 24.15
N GLU A 8 -14.31 31.05 24.88
CA GLU A 8 -15.35 30.01 24.82
C GLU A 8 -16.13 30.05 23.49
N GLU A 9 -16.43 31.25 22.98
CA GLU A 9 -17.06 31.44 21.66
C GLU A 9 -16.17 30.89 20.53
N SER A 10 -14.86 31.11 20.61
CA SER A 10 -13.88 30.55 19.66
C SER A 10 -13.73 29.02 19.76
N LEU A 11 -13.87 28.46 20.96
CA LEU A 11 -13.75 27.03 21.21
C LEU A 11 -14.99 26.28 20.67
N HIS A 12 -16.18 26.85 20.88
CA HIS A 12 -17.42 26.28 20.35
C HIS A 12 -17.44 26.34 18.82
N GLU A 13 -16.94 27.43 18.22
CA GLU A 13 -16.77 27.53 16.76
C GLU A 13 -15.77 26.49 16.22
N LEU A 14 -14.65 26.30 16.92
CA LEU A 14 -13.65 25.28 16.56
C LEU A 14 -14.24 23.87 16.67
N GLU A 15 -14.96 23.57 17.74
CA GLU A 15 -15.62 22.28 17.95
C GLU A 15 -16.63 21.98 16.83
N ALA A 16 -17.44 22.98 16.45
CA ALA A 16 -18.38 22.85 15.33
C ALA A 16 -17.66 22.53 14.01
N LYS A 17 -16.52 23.18 13.73
CA LYS A 17 -15.69 22.89 12.53
C LYS A 17 -15.10 21.48 12.58
N LEU A 18 -14.57 21.06 13.73
CA LEU A 18 -13.99 19.72 13.91
C LEU A 18 -15.03 18.61 13.73
N LYS A 19 -16.27 18.82 14.20
CA LYS A 19 -17.37 17.87 14.01
C LYS A 19 -17.66 17.59 12.53
N VAL A 20 -17.56 18.60 11.68
CA VAL A 20 -17.71 18.44 10.23
C VAL A 20 -16.53 17.67 9.63
N LEU A 21 -15.29 17.99 10.02
CA LEU A 21 -14.09 17.30 9.53
C LEU A 21 -13.99 15.83 9.97
N ALA A 22 -14.50 15.51 11.16
CA ALA A 22 -14.50 14.15 11.70
C ALA A 22 -15.77 13.36 11.31
N SER A 23 -16.67 13.94 10.52
CA SER A 23 -17.89 13.27 10.07
C SER A 23 -17.57 12.14 9.09
N CYS A 24 -18.39 11.08 9.08
CA CYS A 24 -18.22 9.96 8.16
C CYS A 24 -18.45 10.32 6.69
N THR A 25 -19.08 11.46 6.42
CA THR A 25 -19.34 11.97 5.08
C THR A 25 -18.24 12.92 4.59
N TYR A 26 -17.28 13.30 5.44
CA TYR A 26 -16.24 14.27 5.08
C TYR A 26 -15.43 13.84 3.85
N GLU A 27 -15.15 12.54 3.73
CA GLU A 27 -14.36 12.02 2.62
C GLU A 27 -15.17 11.85 1.32
N GLU A 28 -16.51 11.93 1.39
CA GLU A 28 -17.39 11.74 0.26
C GLU A 28 -17.14 12.80 -0.82
N ASN A 29 -16.95 12.38 -2.07
CA ASN A 29 -16.59 13.22 -3.21
C ASN A 29 -15.26 14.00 -3.08
N THR A 30 -14.42 13.66 -2.11
CA THR A 30 -13.08 14.25 -1.97
C THR A 30 -11.98 13.38 -2.58
N GLN A 31 -10.75 13.91 -2.58
CA GLN A 31 -9.53 13.18 -2.97
C GLN A 31 -8.81 12.51 -1.79
N TRP A 32 -9.39 12.56 -0.57
CA TRP A 32 -8.89 11.81 0.58
C TRP A 32 -8.91 10.30 0.28
N GLY A 33 -7.87 9.60 0.69
CA GLY A 33 -7.72 8.17 0.38
C GLY A 33 -7.21 7.87 -1.03
N LYS A 34 -7.42 8.77 -1.99
CA LYS A 34 -7.06 8.60 -3.41
C LYS A 34 -5.74 9.28 -3.74
N GLU A 35 -5.67 10.60 -3.59
CA GLU A 35 -4.50 11.42 -3.90
C GLU A 35 -3.86 12.05 -2.66
N THR A 36 -4.67 12.26 -1.63
CA THR A 36 -4.34 12.98 -0.40
C THR A 36 -4.48 12.06 0.82
N GLY A 37 -3.64 12.27 1.84
CA GLY A 37 -3.64 11.46 3.05
C GLY A 37 -3.06 10.06 2.84
N LEU A 38 -3.50 9.13 3.69
CA LEU A 38 -3.18 7.71 3.59
C LEU A 38 -3.91 7.11 2.38
N LYS A 39 -3.21 6.35 1.54
CA LYS A 39 -3.80 5.72 0.34
C LYS A 39 -4.67 4.53 0.72
N TYR A 40 -5.86 4.42 0.15
CA TYR A 40 -6.79 3.31 0.42
C TYR A 40 -6.66 2.19 -0.62
N GLY A 41 -7.20 1.02 -0.28
CA GLY A 41 -7.34 -0.11 -1.21
C GLY A 41 -6.14 -1.06 -1.30
N CYS A 42 -5.14 -0.94 -0.43
CA CYS A 42 -3.99 -1.84 -0.37
C CYS A 42 -3.72 -2.27 1.09
N PRO A 43 -3.49 -3.57 1.39
CA PRO A 43 -3.13 -4.03 2.74
C PRO A 43 -1.79 -3.51 3.30
N VAL A 44 -0.97 -2.92 2.44
CA VAL A 44 0.31 -2.27 2.77
C VAL A 44 0.22 -0.79 2.37
N GLU A 45 -0.85 -0.14 2.85
CA GLU A 45 -1.16 1.27 2.59
C GLU A 45 -0.01 2.20 3.00
N ASP A 46 0.72 1.85 4.04
CA ASP A 46 1.93 2.53 4.53
C ASP A 46 3.01 2.61 3.45
N VAL A 47 3.28 1.49 2.77
CA VAL A 47 4.28 1.39 1.70
C VAL A 47 3.87 2.23 0.49
N ILE A 48 2.65 2.05 -0.03
CA ILE A 48 2.20 2.78 -1.23
C ILE A 48 2.02 4.28 -0.96
N THR A 49 1.66 4.68 0.26
CA THR A 49 1.58 6.08 0.66
C THR A 49 2.98 6.69 0.72
N GLY A 50 3.94 6.01 1.35
CA GLY A 50 5.34 6.43 1.39
C GLY A 50 5.92 6.62 -0.02
N LEU A 51 5.62 5.66 -0.91
CA LEU A 51 5.97 5.77 -2.33
C LEU A 51 5.36 6.99 -2.99
N SER A 52 4.05 7.21 -2.84
CA SER A 52 3.37 8.37 -3.41
C SER A 52 3.95 9.71 -2.91
N ILE A 53 4.38 9.78 -1.65
CA ILE A 53 5.03 10.96 -1.07
C ILE A 53 6.41 11.19 -1.69
N GLN A 54 7.24 10.15 -1.78
CA GLN A 54 8.57 10.24 -2.40
C GLN A 54 8.49 10.62 -3.90
N CYS A 55 7.48 10.11 -4.61
CA CYS A 55 7.15 10.48 -5.99
C CYS A 55 6.83 11.97 -6.17
N LYS A 56 6.27 12.62 -5.14
CA LYS A 56 6.01 14.07 -5.11
C LYS A 56 7.25 14.90 -4.77
N GLY A 57 8.42 14.27 -4.62
CA GLY A 57 9.70 14.95 -4.46
C GLY A 57 10.29 14.90 -3.04
N TRP A 58 9.54 14.37 -2.07
CA TRP A 58 9.95 14.29 -0.68
C TRP A 58 11.07 13.27 -0.45
N ARG A 59 11.91 13.49 0.57
CA ARG A 59 12.99 12.59 0.96
C ARG A 59 12.77 12.08 2.37
N SER A 60 12.86 10.77 2.57
CA SER A 60 12.85 10.15 3.90
C SER A 60 14.26 10.11 4.49
N VAL A 61 14.36 10.18 5.81
CA VAL A 61 15.63 10.03 6.56
C VAL A 61 15.48 8.86 7.52
N TYR A 62 16.44 7.94 7.48
CA TYR A 62 16.53 6.86 8.46
C TYR A 62 17.54 7.24 9.53
N PHE A 63 17.11 7.21 10.80
CA PHE A 63 17.94 7.50 11.95
C PHE A 63 17.84 6.34 12.95
N ASN A 64 18.99 5.78 13.34
CA ASN A 64 19.07 4.67 14.29
C ASN A 64 19.85 5.11 15.53
N PRO A 65 19.17 5.66 16.56
CA PRO A 65 19.81 6.02 17.81
C PRO A 65 20.32 4.79 18.57
N GLU A 66 21.35 4.99 19.40
CA GLU A 66 21.91 3.93 20.25
C GLU A 66 20.85 3.32 21.17
N ARG A 67 20.06 4.16 21.83
CA ARG A 67 18.87 3.75 22.58
C ARG A 67 17.69 3.61 21.63
N LYS A 68 17.04 2.44 21.62
CA LYS A 68 15.82 2.21 20.84
C LYS A 68 14.70 3.14 21.31
N ALA A 69 14.30 4.06 20.42
CA ALA A 69 13.21 5.01 20.66
C ALA A 69 11.82 4.35 20.61
N PHE A 70 11.69 3.28 19.81
CA PHE A 70 10.46 2.52 19.65
C PHE A 70 10.76 1.03 19.82
N VAL A 71 9.97 0.36 20.66
CA VAL A 71 10.05 -1.08 20.91
C VAL A 71 8.65 -1.65 20.70
N GLY A 72 8.53 -2.63 19.80
CA GLY A 72 7.28 -3.31 19.49
C GLY A 72 7.25 -4.75 19.98
N VAL A 73 6.10 -5.40 19.81
CA VAL A 73 5.91 -6.83 20.09
C VAL A 73 5.79 -7.58 18.77
N ALA A 74 6.67 -8.56 18.56
CA ALA A 74 6.59 -9.46 17.42
C ALA A 74 5.63 -10.64 17.73
N PRO A 75 4.96 -11.23 16.72
CA PRO A 75 4.22 -12.46 16.92
C PRO A 75 5.13 -13.57 17.43
N ILE A 76 4.66 -14.30 18.43
CA ILE A 76 5.40 -15.43 19.03
C ILE A 76 4.86 -16.79 18.58
N THR A 77 3.77 -16.80 17.81
CA THR A 77 3.15 -18.03 17.29
C THR A 77 3.24 -18.10 15.78
N LEU A 78 3.34 -19.32 15.26
CA LEU A 78 3.40 -19.57 13.83
C LEU A 78 2.13 -19.08 13.10
N PRO A 79 0.89 -19.33 13.58
CA PRO A 79 -0.31 -18.87 12.87
C PRO A 79 -0.40 -17.36 12.75
N GLN A 80 -0.03 -16.61 13.81
CA GLN A 80 -0.04 -15.15 13.77
C GLN A 80 1.01 -14.60 12.78
N THR A 81 2.20 -15.20 12.77
CA THR A 81 3.27 -14.85 11.82
C THR A 81 2.82 -15.09 10.38
N LEU A 82 2.17 -16.23 10.11
CA LEU A 82 1.68 -16.57 8.77
C LEU A 82 0.58 -15.60 8.30
N VAL A 83 -0.35 -15.21 9.18
CA VAL A 83 -1.39 -14.22 8.85
C VAL A 83 -0.77 -12.87 8.51
N GLN A 84 0.24 -12.44 9.28
CA GLN A 84 0.95 -11.19 9.01
C GLN A 84 1.71 -11.24 7.68
N HIS A 85 2.51 -12.29 7.45
CA HIS A 85 3.25 -12.47 6.21
C HIS A 85 2.33 -12.58 5.00
N LYS A 86 1.16 -13.22 5.13
CA LYS A 86 0.15 -13.28 4.08
C LYS A 86 -0.33 -11.88 3.70
N ARG A 87 -0.74 -11.05 4.67
CA ARG A 87 -1.22 -9.68 4.41
C ARG A 87 -0.15 -8.84 3.71
N TRP A 88 1.08 -8.91 4.18
CA TRP A 88 2.20 -8.21 3.55
C TRP A 88 2.48 -8.71 2.14
N SER A 89 2.42 -10.01 1.91
CA SER A 89 2.64 -10.63 0.61
C SER A 89 1.57 -10.19 -0.39
N GLU A 90 0.29 -10.30 -0.03
CA GLU A 90 -0.83 -9.83 -0.86
C GLU A 90 -0.69 -8.35 -1.21
N GLY A 91 -0.35 -7.51 -0.24
CA GLY A 91 -0.13 -6.09 -0.46
C GLY A 91 1.04 -5.78 -1.39
N ASN A 92 2.20 -6.39 -1.17
CA ASN A 92 3.38 -6.20 -2.03
C ASN A 92 3.14 -6.70 -3.45
N PHE A 93 2.43 -7.82 -3.60
CA PHE A 93 2.03 -8.34 -4.90
C PHE A 93 1.09 -7.39 -5.64
N LEU A 94 0.10 -6.80 -4.94
CA LEU A 94 -0.77 -5.77 -5.49
C LEU A 94 0.01 -4.53 -5.94
N ILE A 95 1.00 -4.06 -5.17
CA ILE A 95 1.85 -2.92 -5.57
C ILE A 95 2.59 -3.22 -6.88
N LEU A 96 3.16 -4.42 -7.03
CA LEU A 96 3.87 -4.82 -8.25
C LEU A 96 2.94 -4.91 -9.48
N LEU A 97 1.68 -5.33 -9.29
CA LEU A 97 0.69 -5.44 -10.37
C LEU A 97 -0.05 -4.12 -10.68
N SER A 98 -0.08 -3.19 -9.72
CA SER A 98 -0.74 -1.88 -9.83
C SER A 98 -0.01 -0.93 -10.80
N LYS A 99 -0.43 0.33 -10.88
CA LYS A 99 0.05 1.42 -11.75
C LYS A 99 1.59 1.62 -11.77
N TYR A 100 2.32 0.98 -10.85
CA TYR A 100 3.78 0.99 -10.69
C TYR A 100 4.51 -0.22 -11.34
N ARG A 101 4.01 -0.72 -12.49
CA ARG A 101 4.50 -1.94 -13.17
C ARG A 101 5.98 -1.87 -13.62
N PRO A 102 6.82 -2.89 -13.32
CA PRO A 102 8.14 -3.06 -13.94
C PRO A 102 8.10 -3.31 -15.46
N ALA A 103 7.04 -3.93 -16.00
CA ALA A 103 6.92 -4.19 -17.44
C ALA A 103 6.63 -2.92 -18.27
N TRP A 104 5.95 -1.93 -17.70
CA TRP A 104 5.81 -0.60 -18.31
C TRP A 104 7.12 0.18 -18.24
N VAL A 105 7.87 0.04 -17.14
CA VAL A 105 9.22 0.59 -16.99
C VAL A 105 10.14 0.08 -18.09
N VAL A 106 10.18 -1.23 -18.39
CA VAL A 106 11.01 -1.77 -19.49
C VAL A 106 10.59 -1.21 -20.85
N LYS A 107 9.28 -1.08 -21.10
CA LYS A 107 8.75 -0.53 -22.37
C LYS A 107 8.96 0.99 -22.51
N LYS A 108 9.08 1.72 -21.39
CA LYS A 108 9.15 3.19 -21.32
C LYS A 108 10.58 3.73 -21.10
N LEU A 109 11.47 2.94 -20.51
CA LEU A 109 12.92 3.15 -20.49
C LEU A 109 13.52 3.22 -21.91
N ALA A 110 12.84 2.61 -22.88
CA ALA A 110 13.20 2.74 -24.29
C ALA A 110 12.86 4.12 -24.91
N MET A 111 12.13 5.01 -24.20
CA MET A 111 11.51 6.19 -24.82
C MET A 111 11.65 7.56 -24.13
N ASP A 112 12.03 7.70 -22.86
CA ASP A 112 12.15 9.07 -22.27
C ASP A 112 13.09 9.19 -21.06
N ALA A 113 13.94 10.22 -21.05
CA ALA A 113 14.92 10.52 -19.99
C ALA A 113 14.30 11.20 -18.74
N SER A 114 13.11 11.79 -18.87
CA SER A 114 12.42 12.46 -17.76
C SER A 114 11.95 11.47 -16.68
N ASP A 115 11.57 10.26 -17.10
CA ASP A 115 11.07 9.16 -16.27
C ASP A 115 12.19 8.36 -15.56
N ILE A 116 13.43 8.44 -16.06
CA ILE A 116 14.59 7.76 -15.46
C ILE A 116 14.85 8.24 -14.03
N ARG A 117 14.66 9.55 -13.76
CA ARG A 117 14.82 10.11 -12.39
C ARG A 117 13.71 9.67 -11.44
N TYR A 118 12.51 9.42 -11.96
CA TYR A 118 11.40 8.86 -11.18
C TYR A 118 11.69 7.40 -10.83
N LEU A 119 12.18 6.64 -11.81
CA LEU A 119 12.59 5.27 -11.61
C LEU A 119 13.75 5.15 -10.64
N ASP A 120 14.78 6.00 -10.73
CA ASP A 120 15.94 6.00 -9.85
C ASP A 120 15.54 6.21 -8.37
N ARG A 121 14.60 7.13 -8.11
CA ARG A 121 14.06 7.35 -6.75
C ARG A 121 13.26 6.15 -6.23
N MET A 122 12.64 5.38 -7.11
CA MET A 122 11.74 4.27 -6.77
C MET A 122 12.39 2.89 -6.94
N ALA A 123 13.59 2.82 -7.54
CA ALA A 123 14.25 1.59 -7.93
C ALA A 123 14.53 0.72 -6.72
N MET A 124 14.99 1.32 -5.62
CA MET A 124 15.24 0.59 -4.38
C MET A 124 13.96 0.05 -3.75
N GLN A 125 12.84 0.77 -3.83
CA GLN A 125 11.57 0.26 -3.31
C GLN A 125 10.98 -0.82 -4.22
N ILE A 126 11.04 -0.64 -5.55
CA ILE A 126 10.60 -1.65 -6.51
C ILE A 126 11.43 -2.92 -6.33
N LEU A 127 12.76 -2.78 -6.20
CA LEU A 127 13.66 -3.89 -5.90
C LEU A 127 13.28 -4.56 -4.58
N LEU A 128 13.01 -3.78 -3.53
CA LEU A 128 12.60 -4.31 -2.23
C LEU A 128 11.27 -5.08 -2.34
N CYS A 129 10.27 -4.56 -3.04
CA CYS A 129 9.00 -5.26 -3.28
C CYS A 129 9.21 -6.55 -4.07
N VAL A 130 10.04 -6.54 -5.12
CA VAL A 130 10.39 -7.75 -5.89
C VAL A 130 11.06 -8.78 -4.99
N VAL A 131 12.08 -8.38 -4.22
CA VAL A 131 12.79 -9.26 -3.29
C VAL A 131 11.82 -9.83 -2.24
N MET A 132 10.95 -9.01 -1.67
CA MET A 132 9.97 -9.45 -0.68
C MET A 132 8.97 -10.45 -1.26
N VAL A 133 8.53 -10.24 -2.52
CA VAL A 133 7.68 -11.20 -3.22
C VAL A 133 8.43 -12.52 -3.49
N LEU A 134 9.71 -12.46 -3.87
CA LEU A 134 10.53 -13.67 -4.07
C LEU A 134 10.75 -14.45 -2.77
N ILE A 135 11.02 -13.77 -1.65
CA ILE A 135 11.19 -14.42 -0.34
C ILE A 135 9.88 -15.11 0.10
N ASN A 136 8.73 -14.48 -0.17
CA ASN A 136 7.42 -15.07 0.12
C ASN A 136 6.93 -16.03 -0.99
N TRP A 137 7.77 -16.40 -1.96
CA TRP A 137 7.42 -17.36 -3.03
C TRP A 137 6.78 -18.66 -2.52
N PRO A 138 7.32 -19.34 -1.49
CA PRO A 138 6.70 -20.55 -0.94
C PRO A 138 5.30 -20.30 -0.37
N LEU A 139 5.04 -19.08 0.14
CA LEU A 139 3.73 -18.72 0.67
C LEU A 139 2.70 -18.58 -0.46
N TYR A 140 3.09 -18.01 -1.60
CA TYR A 140 2.21 -17.96 -2.78
C TYR A 140 1.96 -19.36 -3.35
N GLN A 141 2.98 -20.23 -3.36
CA GLN A 141 2.78 -21.63 -3.73
C GLN A 141 1.78 -22.31 -2.80
N ALA A 142 1.89 -22.10 -1.48
CA ALA A 142 0.95 -22.66 -0.52
C ALA A 142 -0.47 -22.07 -0.67
N LEU A 143 -0.61 -20.79 -1.04
CA LEU A 143 -1.90 -20.11 -1.17
C LEU A 143 -2.64 -20.50 -2.46
N PHE A 144 -1.94 -20.49 -3.60
CA PHE A 144 -2.53 -20.72 -4.93
C PHE A 144 -2.42 -22.16 -5.41
N PHE A 145 -1.32 -22.85 -5.06
CA PHE A 145 -0.96 -24.17 -5.58
C PHE A 145 -0.81 -25.18 -4.44
N ARG A 146 -1.81 -25.25 -3.55
CA ARG A 146 -1.89 -26.25 -2.47
C ARG A 146 -1.58 -27.65 -3.03
N GLN A 147 -0.76 -28.43 -2.33
CA GLN A 147 -0.48 -29.83 -2.67
C GLN A 147 -1.21 -30.84 -1.77
N ASP A 148 -2.04 -30.33 -0.86
CA ASP A 148 -2.83 -31.15 0.05
C ASP A 148 -4.20 -31.55 -0.54
N LYS A 149 -4.99 -32.29 0.22
CA LYS A 149 -6.34 -32.74 -0.19
C LYS A 149 -7.34 -31.59 -0.45
N GLY A 150 -6.98 -30.35 -0.13
CA GLY A 150 -7.75 -29.14 -0.42
C GLY A 150 -7.31 -28.41 -1.71
N LYS A 151 -6.45 -29.02 -2.53
CA LYS A 151 -5.99 -28.48 -3.81
C LYS A 151 -7.15 -28.21 -4.77
N MET A 152 -7.20 -26.99 -5.33
CA MET A 152 -8.10 -26.70 -6.45
C MET A 152 -7.65 -27.45 -7.71
N PRO A 153 -8.57 -28.03 -8.50
CA PRO A 153 -8.27 -28.65 -9.79
C PRO A 153 -7.49 -27.68 -10.68
N SER A 154 -6.42 -28.16 -11.33
CA SER A 154 -5.54 -27.32 -12.14
C SER A 154 -6.27 -26.59 -13.28
N SER A 155 -7.32 -27.20 -13.84
CA SER A 155 -8.18 -26.55 -14.84
C SER A 155 -8.83 -25.28 -14.29
N LEU A 156 -9.40 -25.34 -13.08
CA LEU A 156 -10.05 -24.21 -12.41
C LEU A 156 -9.05 -23.15 -11.97
N THR A 157 -7.83 -23.55 -11.61
CA THR A 157 -6.75 -22.59 -11.30
C THR A 157 -6.34 -21.81 -12.56
N CYS A 158 -6.14 -22.48 -13.70
CA CYS A 158 -5.81 -21.80 -14.95
C CYS A 158 -6.93 -20.88 -15.43
N GLU A 159 -8.19 -21.33 -15.38
CA GLU A 159 -9.35 -20.52 -15.75
C GLU A 159 -9.51 -19.31 -14.82
N SER A 160 -9.39 -19.49 -13.51
CA SER A 160 -9.52 -18.39 -12.55
C SER A 160 -8.39 -17.36 -12.67
N ILE A 161 -7.15 -17.79 -12.93
CA ILE A 161 -6.04 -16.88 -13.26
C ILE A 161 -6.36 -16.12 -14.55
N GLY A 162 -6.89 -16.78 -15.58
CA GLY A 162 -7.31 -16.14 -16.82
C GLY A 162 -8.36 -15.05 -16.58
N PHE A 163 -9.42 -15.36 -15.83
CA PHE A 163 -10.46 -14.38 -15.46
C PHE A 163 -9.92 -13.25 -14.58
N ALA A 164 -9.03 -13.54 -13.64
CA ALA A 164 -8.43 -12.53 -12.77
C ALA A 164 -7.55 -11.58 -13.57
N LEU A 165 -6.70 -12.08 -14.47
CA LEU A 165 -5.88 -11.26 -15.35
C LEU A 165 -6.75 -10.41 -16.29
N LEU A 166 -7.80 -10.99 -16.87
CA LEU A 166 -8.77 -10.26 -17.69
C LEU A 166 -9.43 -9.13 -16.89
N ALA A 167 -9.98 -9.44 -15.71
CA ALA A 167 -10.63 -8.46 -14.85
C ALA A 167 -9.66 -7.35 -14.41
N CYS A 168 -8.42 -7.70 -14.05
CA CYS A 168 -7.37 -6.73 -13.74
C CYS A 168 -7.05 -5.84 -14.95
N THR A 169 -6.95 -6.40 -16.16
CA THR A 169 -6.71 -5.59 -17.36
C THR A 169 -7.89 -4.67 -17.67
N CYS A 170 -9.13 -5.17 -17.62
CA CYS A 170 -10.33 -4.36 -17.83
C CYS A 170 -10.46 -3.23 -16.81
N PHE A 171 -10.22 -3.50 -15.53
CA PHE A 171 -10.29 -2.50 -14.46
C PHE A 171 -9.24 -1.39 -14.66
N VAL A 172 -8.04 -1.76 -15.13
CA VAL A 172 -6.97 -0.80 -15.43
C VAL A 172 -7.24 0.02 -16.71
N TYR A 173 -8.00 -0.51 -17.67
CA TYR A 173 -8.40 0.22 -18.89
C TYR A 173 -9.66 1.08 -18.68
N LEU A 174 -10.46 0.82 -17.66
CA LEU A 174 -11.71 1.52 -17.34
C LEU A 174 -11.57 2.64 -16.28
N GLN A 175 -10.38 2.81 -15.70
CA GLN A 175 -9.99 3.94 -14.82
C GLN A 175 -9.15 4.96 -15.57
#